data_AF-A0A1G7RKF9-F1
#
_entry.id   AF-A0A1G7RKF9-F1
#
_cell.length_a   1.000
_cell.length_b   1.000
_cell.length_c   1.000
_cell.angle_alpha   90.00
_cell.angle_beta   90.00
_cell.angle_gamma   90.00
#
_symmetry.space_group_name_H-M   'P 1'
#
loop_
_entity.id
_entity.type
_entity.pdbx_description
1 polymer ?
#
loop_
_entity_poly.entity_id
_entity_poly.type
_entity_poly.pdbx_seq_one_letter_code
_entity_poly.pdbx_strand_id
1 'polypeptide(L)'
;MYYHDKRLQYPVTVDKPDPAFARMLQQAIGGVEGEIRVCMQYFFQAWGNRAPTPKYRDMLLHTATEEIGHIEMLATAVALNLDKAP
;
A
#
# COMPACT_ATOMS: atom_id res chain seq x y z
N MET A 1 1.40 -15.57 8.81
CA MET A 1 2.78 -15.09 9.07
C MET A 1 3.22 -14.33 7.84
N TYR A 2 3.82 -13.16 8.01
CA TYR A 2 4.27 -12.31 6.90
C TYR A 2 5.77 -12.47 6.70
N TYR A 3 6.20 -12.28 5.47
CA TYR A 3 7.60 -12.21 5.07
C TYR A 3 7.81 -10.88 4.35
N HIS A 4 9.03 -10.36 4.43
CA HIS A 4 9.40 -9.11 3.78
C HIS A 4 10.57 -9.37 2.84
N ASP A 5 10.44 -8.92 1.60
CA ASP A 5 11.50 -8.87 0.60
C ASP A 5 11.91 -7.39 0.42
N LYS A 6 13.18 -7.13 0.08
CA LYS A 6 13.68 -5.74 -0.10
C LYS A 6 13.27 -5.14 -1.45
N ARG A 7 12.72 -5.95 -2.35
CA ARG A 7 12.28 -5.52 -3.68
C ARG A 7 10.89 -4.90 -3.57
N LEU A 8 10.75 -3.71 -4.14
CA LEU A 8 9.45 -3.12 -4.41
C LEU A 8 8.64 -4.04 -5.35
N GLN A 9 7.33 -4.07 -5.16
CA GLN A 9 6.41 -4.82 -6.02
C GLN A 9 6.51 -4.37 -7.49
N TYR A 10 6.73 -3.07 -7.73
CA TYR A 10 7.04 -2.50 -9.03
C TYR A 10 8.04 -1.33 -8.88
N PRO A 11 8.95 -1.11 -9.86
CA PRO A 11 9.91 -0.01 -9.78
C PRO A 11 9.23 1.36 -9.69
N VAL A 12 9.67 2.18 -8.73
CA VAL A 12 9.20 3.55 -8.55
C VAL A 12 10.29 4.50 -9.04
N THR A 13 9.93 5.40 -9.97
CA THR A 13 10.83 6.39 -10.55
C THR A 13 10.22 7.78 -10.46
N VAL A 14 11.05 8.80 -10.19
CA VAL A 14 10.65 10.22 -10.15
C VAL A 14 11.66 11.00 -10.97
N ASP A 15 11.22 11.66 -12.05
CA ASP A 15 12.11 12.41 -12.94
C ASP A 15 12.64 13.69 -12.29
N LYS A 16 11.76 14.41 -11.58
CA LYS A 16 12.08 15.64 -10.86
C LYS A 16 11.36 15.63 -9.50
N PRO A 17 12.06 15.80 -8.38
CA PRO A 17 11.42 15.89 -7.06
C PRO A 17 10.40 17.04 -6.99
N ASP A 18 9.20 16.73 -6.50
CA ASP A 18 8.12 17.70 -6.25
C ASP A 18 7.51 17.49 -4.84
N PRO A 19 7.89 18.33 -3.85
CA PRO A 19 7.35 18.26 -2.49
C PRO A 19 5.84 18.49 -2.41
N ALA A 20 5.25 19.25 -3.33
CA ALA A 20 3.80 19.43 -3.36
C ALA A 20 3.11 18.14 -3.79
N PHE A 21 3.67 17.42 -4.77
CA PHE A 21 3.18 16.10 -5.17
C PHE A 21 3.40 15.06 -4.06
N ALA A 22 4.53 15.08 -3.35
CA ALA A 22 4.74 14.25 -2.16
C ALA A 22 3.63 14.43 -1.11
N ARG A 23 3.19 15.68 -0.89
CA ARG A 23 2.06 15.99 0.00
C ARG A 23 0.75 15.41 -0.53
N MET A 24 0.51 15.46 -1.84
CA MET A 24 -0.69 14.87 -2.45
C MET A 24 -0.71 13.34 -2.31
N LEU A 25 0.44 12.68 -2.47
CA LEU A 25 0.57 11.22 -2.31
C LEU A 25 0.20 10.74 -0.90
N GLN A 26 0.30 11.60 0.12
CA GLN A 26 -0.19 11.26 1.47
C GLN A 26 -1.67 10.90 1.48
N GLN A 27 -2.49 11.48 0.59
CA GLN A 27 -3.90 11.12 0.46
C GLN A 27 -4.07 9.70 -0.08
N ALA A 28 -3.22 9.27 -1.02
CA ALA A 28 -3.25 7.91 -1.54
C ALA A 28 -2.75 6.88 -0.51
N ILE A 29 -1.90 7.29 0.45
CA ILE A 29 -1.41 6.40 1.51
C ILE A 29 -2.40 6.32 2.68
N GLY A 30 -2.66 7.46 3.32
CA GLY A 30 -3.37 7.55 4.60
C GLY A 30 -4.69 8.30 4.54
N GLY A 31 -5.13 8.72 3.35
CA GLY A 31 -6.42 9.38 3.17
C GLY A 31 -7.60 8.43 3.39
N VAL A 32 -8.81 8.99 3.37
CA VAL A 32 -10.06 8.24 3.59
C VAL A 32 -10.31 7.14 2.56
N GLU A 33 -9.66 7.19 1.40
CA GLU A 33 -9.68 6.16 0.37
C GLU A 33 -8.30 5.56 0.09
N GLY A 34 -7.31 5.86 0.94
CA GLY A 34 -5.93 5.45 0.74
C GLY A 34 -5.66 3.97 1.04
N GLU A 35 -4.49 3.51 0.60
CA GLU A 35 -4.09 2.10 0.61
C GLU A 35 -4.03 1.49 2.01
N ILE A 36 -3.68 2.28 3.05
CA ILE A 36 -3.73 1.77 4.44
C ILE A 36 -5.13 1.32 4.81
N ARG A 37 -6.15 2.10 4.42
CA ARG A 37 -7.53 1.75 4.70
C ARG A 37 -7.95 0.51 3.90
N VAL A 38 -7.65 0.48 2.60
CA VAL A 38 -8.00 -0.64 1.71
C VAL A 38 -7.36 -1.94 2.20
N CYS A 39 -6.05 -1.91 2.49
CA CYS A 39 -5.29 -3.00 3.06
C CYS A 39 -5.93 -3.54 4.35
N MET A 40 -6.19 -2.67 5.32
CA MET A 40 -6.75 -3.08 6.60
C MET A 40 -8.19 -3.60 6.45
N GLN A 41 -9.01 -3.00 5.57
CA GLN A 41 -10.35 -3.47 5.29
C GLN A 41 -10.35 -4.91 4.78
N TYR A 42 -9.50 -5.23 3.80
CA TYR A 42 -9.41 -6.59 3.28
C TYR A 42 -8.88 -7.58 4.33
N PHE A 43 -7.90 -7.20 5.15
CA PHE A 43 -7.45 -8.04 6.26
C PHE A 43 -8.57 -8.33 7.26
N PHE A 44 -9.30 -7.30 7.72
CA PHE A 44 -10.38 -7.50 8.68
C PHE A 44 -11.52 -8.33 8.09
N GLN A 45 -11.88 -8.12 6.82
CA GLN A 45 -12.88 -8.94 6.13
C GLN A 45 -12.43 -10.40 6.01
N ALA A 46 -11.16 -10.64 5.68
CA ALA A 46 -10.62 -11.99 5.57
C ALA A 46 -10.57 -12.72 6.91
N TRP A 47 -10.06 -12.07 7.96
CA TRP A 47 -9.99 -12.66 9.30
C TRP A 47 -11.37 -12.86 9.93
N GLY A 48 -12.31 -11.98 9.60
CA GLY A 48 -13.72 -12.08 9.98
C GLY A 48 -14.53 -13.08 9.15
N ASN A 49 -14.00 -13.60 8.04
CA ASN A 49 -14.75 -14.49 7.16
C ASN A 49 -15.14 -15.81 7.87
N ARG A 50 -16.39 -16.24 7.67
CA ARG A 50 -16.98 -17.47 8.24
C ARG A 50 -17.62 -18.38 7.17
N ALA A 51 -17.33 -18.14 5.90
CA ALA A 51 -17.89 -18.92 4.81
C ALA A 51 -17.38 -20.38 4.89
N PRO A 52 -18.16 -21.37 4.41
CA PRO A 52 -17.78 -22.78 4.47
C PRO A 52 -16.58 -23.12 3.58
N THR A 53 -16.26 -22.26 2.60
CA THR A 53 -15.12 -22.44 1.69
C THR A 53 -14.14 -21.28 1.81
N PRO A 54 -12.83 -21.52 1.66
CA PRO A 54 -11.82 -20.48 1.83
C PRO A 54 -11.70 -19.52 0.63
N LYS A 55 -12.35 -19.79 -0.51
CA LYS A 55 -12.22 -19.04 -1.78
C LYS A 55 -12.14 -17.52 -1.62
N TYR A 56 -13.12 -16.91 -0.95
CA TYR A 56 -13.17 -15.45 -0.79
C TYR A 56 -12.25 -14.95 0.32
N ARG A 57 -12.04 -15.76 1.36
CA ARG A 57 -11.07 -15.44 2.41
C ARG A 57 -9.67 -15.35 1.83
N ASP A 58 -9.28 -16.30 0.98
CA ASP A 58 -7.95 -16.34 0.37
C ASP A 58 -7.77 -15.21 -0.65
N MET A 59 -8.79 -14.94 -1.47
CA MET A 59 -8.81 -13.78 -2.35
C MET A 59 -8.55 -12.47 -1.57
N LEU A 60 -9.28 -12.24 -0.48
CA LEU A 60 -9.11 -11.06 0.36
C LEU A 60 -7.71 -11.00 0.99
N LEU A 61 -7.16 -12.13 1.47
CA LEU A 61 -5.80 -12.15 2.02
C LEU A 61 -4.73 -11.85 0.97
N HIS A 62 -4.90 -12.36 -0.25
CA HIS A 62 -3.96 -12.09 -1.35
C HIS A 62 -3.97 -10.61 -1.69
N THR A 63 -5.15 -10.02 -1.89
CA THR A 63 -5.28 -8.59 -2.18
C THR A 63 -4.78 -7.74 -1.02
N ALA A 64 -5.17 -8.04 0.22
CA ALA A 64 -4.69 -7.29 1.40
C ALA A 64 -3.16 -7.28 1.53
N THR A 65 -2.52 -8.40 1.17
CA THR A 65 -1.05 -8.51 1.20
C THR A 65 -0.41 -7.72 0.06
N GLU A 66 -1.02 -7.68 -1.12
CA GLU A 66 -0.62 -6.82 -2.23
C GLU A 66 -0.70 -5.34 -1.86
N GLU A 67 -1.75 -4.90 -1.14
CA GLU A 67 -1.85 -3.49 -0.72
C GLU A 67 -0.70 -3.03 0.20
N ILE A 68 -0.03 -3.95 0.92
CA ILE A 68 1.20 -3.62 1.68
C ILE A 68 2.29 -3.14 0.72
N GLY A 69 2.41 -3.77 -0.45
CA GLY A 69 3.35 -3.37 -1.51
C GLY A 69 2.99 -2.02 -2.11
N HIS A 70 1.70 -1.73 -2.31
CA HIS A 70 1.25 -0.41 -2.77
C HIS A 70 1.61 0.69 -1.77
N ILE A 71 1.40 0.45 -0.47
CA ILE A 71 1.81 1.38 0.59
C ILE A 71 3.32 1.63 0.55
N GLU A 72 4.13 0.57 0.42
CA GLU A 72 5.60 0.69 0.33
C GLU A 72 6.04 1.49 -0.90
N MET A 73 5.43 1.23 -2.06
CA MET A 73 5.71 1.95 -3.30
C MET A 73 5.35 3.43 -3.20
N LEU A 74 4.18 3.76 -2.65
CA LEU A 74 3.75 5.15 -2.47
C LEU A 74 4.64 5.87 -1.45
N ALA A 75 5.01 5.22 -0.34
CA ALA A 75 5.95 5.78 0.63
C ALA A 75 7.34 6.04 0.00
N THR A 76 7.79 5.12 -0.87
CA THR A 76 9.02 5.31 -1.66
C THR A 76 8.90 6.50 -2.62
N ALA A 77 7.76 6.63 -3.31
CA ALA A 77 7.49 7.77 -4.20
C ALA A 77 7.50 9.11 -3.43
N VAL A 78 6.95 9.13 -2.22
CA VAL A 78 7.02 10.30 -1.32
C VAL A 78 8.48 10.64 -1.00
N ALA A 79 9.28 9.66 -0.58
CA ALA A 79 10.68 9.88 -0.24
C ALA A 79 11.48 10.44 -1.43
N LEU A 80 11.27 9.91 -2.64
CA LEU A 80 11.92 10.41 -3.86
C LEU A 80 11.47 11.83 -4.23
N ASN A 81 10.19 12.16 -4.04
CA ASN A 81 9.67 13.50 -4.29
C ASN A 81 10.12 14.55 -3.25
N LEU A 82 10.55 14.11 -2.07
CA LEU A 82 11.10 14.96 -1.02
C LEU A 82 12.63 15.07 -1.08
N ASP A 83 13.29 14.49 -2.10
CA ASP A 83 14.74 14.62 -2.25
C ASP A 83 15.15 16.11 -2.26
N LYS A 84 16.02 16.49 -1.31
CA LYS A 84 16.54 17.86 -1.08
C LYS A 84 15.50 18.90 -0.62
N ALA A 85 14.29 18.47 -0.25
CA ALA A 85 13.39 19.35 0.50
C ALA A 85 14.03 19.71 1.87
N PRO A 86 13.85 20.95 2.36
CA PRO A 86 14.42 21.41 3.62
C PRO A 86 13.87 20.69 4.86
#